data_AF-A0A2K3K360-F1
#
_entry.id   AF-A0A2K3K360-F1
#
_cell.length_a   1.000
_cell.length_b   1.000
_cell.length_c   1.000
_cell.angle_alpha   90.00
_cell.angle_beta   90.00
_cell.angle_gamma   90.00
#
_symmetry.space_group_name_H-M   'P 1'
#
loop_
_entity.id
_entity.type
_entity.pdbx_description
1 polymer ?
#
loop_
_entity_poly.entity_id
_entity_poly.type
_entity_poly.pdbx_seq_one_letter_code
_entity_poly.pdbx_strand_id
1 'polypeptide(L)' 'GGNPHQGSNFATLEGAPAFLNPSETNSVEIILVDEKGGKIHATIRKQLLYMFQSKIEEGEAYQMS' A
#
# COMPACT_ATOMS: atom_id res chain seq x y z
N GLY A 1 -31.22 1.14 5.74
CA GLY A 1 -30.65 0.35 4.64
C GLY A 1 -29.71 1.22 3.85
N GLY A 2 -28.41 1.04 4.04
CA GLY A 2 -27.35 1.74 3.32
C GLY A 2 -26.06 1.02 3.65
N ASN A 3 -25.50 0.31 2.67
CA ASN A 3 -24.23 -0.40 2.80
C ASN A 3 -23.10 0.61 2.46
N PRO A 4 -22.18 0.95 3.39
CA PRO A 4 -21.26 2.08 3.23
C PRO A 4 -20.04 1.82 2.32
N HIS A 5 -20.12 0.90 1.35
CA HIS A 5 -19.09 0.70 0.32
C HIS A 5 -19.04 1.84 -0.72
N GLN A 6 -19.10 3.08 -0.28
CA GLN A 6 -19.07 4.26 -1.13
C GLN A 6 -17.68 4.88 -1.04
N GLY A 7 -16.81 4.52 -1.99
CA GLY A 7 -15.52 5.18 -2.26
C GLY A 7 -14.29 4.45 -1.75
N SER A 8 -14.15 3.15 -2.01
CA SER A 8 -12.96 2.42 -1.55
C SER A 8 -11.76 2.74 -2.44
N ASN A 9 -10.86 3.56 -1.90
CA ASN A 9 -9.49 3.59 -2.40
C ASN A 9 -8.86 2.24 -2.03
N PHE A 10 -8.48 1.40 -2.98
CA PHE A 10 -7.90 0.10 -2.65
C PHE A 10 -6.38 0.17 -2.75
N ALA A 11 -5.69 -0.21 -1.67
CA ALA A 11 -4.25 -0.44 -1.68
C ALA A 11 -3.94 -1.90 -2.06
N THR A 12 -3.13 -2.13 -3.09
CA THR A 12 -2.47 -3.42 -3.34
C THR A 12 -1.04 -3.35 -2.83
N LEU A 13 -0.60 -4.35 -2.08
CA LEU A 13 0.73 -4.38 -1.43
C LEU A 13 1.58 -5.53 -1.97
N GLU A 14 2.78 -5.24 -2.46
CA GLU A 14 3.74 -6.25 -2.89
C GLU A 14 5.10 -6.04 -2.22
N GLY A 15 5.65 -7.07 -1.58
CA GLY A 15 6.99 -7.02 -1.00
C GLY A 15 8.06 -7.31 -2.06
N ALA A 16 9.00 -6.38 -2.27
CA ALA A 16 10.14 -6.58 -3.14
C ALA A 16 11.36 -7.09 -2.35
N PRO A 17 12.04 -8.16 -2.79
CA PRO A 17 13.19 -8.71 -2.09
C PRO A 17 14.45 -7.84 -2.22
N ALA A 18 15.38 -7.95 -1.27
CA ALA A 18 16.68 -7.30 -1.33
C ALA A 18 17.61 -8.00 -2.34
N PHE A 19 18.37 -7.20 -3.09
CA PHE A 19 19.25 -7.70 -4.15
C PHE A 19 20.30 -8.71 -3.66
N LEU A 20 20.92 -8.44 -2.51
CA LEU A 20 21.96 -9.31 -1.94
C LEU A 20 21.40 -10.42 -1.03
N ASN A 21 20.16 -10.28 -0.57
CA ASN A 21 19.50 -11.27 0.29
C ASN A 21 18.00 -11.35 -0.03
N PRO A 22 17.58 -12.27 -0.91
CA PRO A 22 16.18 -12.38 -1.32
C PRO A 22 15.20 -12.79 -0.22
N SER A 23 15.69 -13.27 0.93
CA SER A 23 14.85 -13.57 2.10
C SER A 23 14.40 -12.32 2.86
N GLU A 24 15.02 -11.17 2.58
CA GLU A 24 14.69 -9.90 3.22
C GLU A 24 13.87 -9.01 2.29
N THR A 25 12.82 -8.42 2.82
CA THR A 25 12.06 -7.38 2.13
C THR A 25 12.86 -6.07 2.11
N ASN A 26 13.08 -5.54 0.91
CA ASN A 26 13.76 -4.26 0.67
C ASN A 26 12.80 -3.09 0.46
N SER A 27 11.62 -3.34 -0.08
CA SER A 27 10.55 -2.36 -0.16
C SER A 27 9.19 -3.04 -0.16
N VAL A 28 8.16 -2.26 0.15
CA VAL A 28 6.77 -2.59 -0.14
C VAL A 28 6.32 -1.61 -1.22
N GLU A 29 5.91 -2.16 -2.36
CA GLU A 29 5.27 -1.43 -3.43
C GLU A 29 3.76 -1.36 -3.15
N ILE A 30 3.18 -0.18 -3.36
CA ILE A 30 1.78 0.12 -3.08
C ILE A 30 1.16 0.72 -4.33
N ILE A 31 0.01 0.17 -4.74
CA ILE A 31 -0.83 0.78 -5.76
C ILE A 31 -2.10 1.27 -5.06
N LEU A 32 -2.29 2.58 -5.04
CA LEU A 32 -3.51 3.22 -4.57
C LEU A 32 -4.39 3.55 -5.77
N VAL A 33 -5.64 3.10 -5.73
CA VAL A 33 -6.62 3.36 -6.80
C VAL A 33 -7.74 4.21 -6.24
N ASP A 34 -8.12 5.31 -6.87
CA ASP A 34 -9.28 6.11 -6.46
C ASP A 34 -10.60 5.63 -7.08
N GLU A 35 -11.72 6.21 -6.64
CA GLU A 35 -13.07 5.90 -7.14
C GLU A 35 -13.26 6.15 -8.65
N LYS A 36 -12.39 6.96 -9.27
CA LYS A 36 -12.40 7.26 -10.71
C LYS A 36 -11.43 6.35 -11.49
N GLY A 37 -10.76 5.41 -10.82
CA GLY A 37 -9.77 4.53 -11.40
C GLY A 37 -8.39 5.16 -11.60
N GLY A 38 -8.16 6.37 -11.07
CA GLY A 38 -6.84 6.99 -11.02
C GLY A 38 -5.90 6.16 -10.16
N LYS A 39 -4.65 5.97 -10.61
CA LYS A 39 -3.67 5.11 -9.93
C LYS A 39 -2.46 5.92 -9.48
N ILE A 40 -2.04 5.69 -8.25
CA ILE A 40 -0.78 6.18 -7.71
C ILE A 40 0.08 4.98 -7.32
N HIS A 41 1.28 4.93 -7.85
CA HIS A 41 2.30 3.97 -7.47
C HIS A 41 3.21 4.61 -6.43
N ALA A 42 3.32 3.98 -5.27
CA ALA A 42 4.13 4.45 -4.17
C ALA A 42 5.02 3.31 -3.64
N THR A 43 6.18 3.67 -3.10
CA THR A 43 7.15 2.70 -2.57
C THR A 43 7.51 3.07 -1.14
N ILE A 44 7.41 2.10 -0.22
CA ILE A 44 7.96 2.22 1.13
C ILE A 44 9.25 1.43 1.19
N ARG A 45 10.36 2.14 1.30
CA ARG A 45 11.69 1.52 1.42
C ARG A 45 11.88 0.88 2.79
N LYS A 46 12.73 -0.15 2.87
CA LYS A 46 13.04 -0.92 4.09
C LYS A 46 13.29 -0.05 5.31
N GLN A 47 14.06 1.03 5.17
CA GLN A 47 14.36 1.92 6.29
C GLN A 47 13.14 2.63 6.90
N LEU A 48 12.00 2.67 6.19
CA LEU A 48 10.76 3.28 6.68
C LEU A 48 9.69 2.24 7.04
N LEU A 49 9.87 0.96 6.68
CA LEU A 49 8.83 -0.07 6.87
C LEU A 49 8.33 -0.15 8.32
N TYR A 50 9.23 -0.02 9.29
CA TYR A 50 8.87 -0.07 10.72
C TYR A 50 7.83 1.00 11.13
N MET A 51 7.75 2.13 10.41
CA MET A 51 6.79 3.20 10.69
C MET A 51 5.41 2.96 10.08
N PHE A 52 5.34 2.11 9.06
CA PHE A 52 4.15 1.92 8.21
C PHE A 52 3.58 0.50 8.27
N GLN A 53 4.33 -0.49 8.75
CA GLN A 53 3.92 -1.90 8.76
C GLN A 53 2.61 -2.18 9.51
N SER A 54 2.26 -1.35 10.50
CA SER A 54 1.02 -1.48 11.27
C SER A 54 -0.05 -0.45 10.85
N LYS A 55 0.21 0.34 9.81
CA LYS A 55 -0.67 1.43 9.35
C LYS A 55 -1.23 1.18 7.96
N ILE A 56 -0.70 0.19 7.25
CA ILE A 56 -1.06 -0.10 5.87
C ILE A 56 -1.48 -1.57 5.77
N GLU A 57 -2.62 -1.77 5.16
CA GLU A 57 -3.34 -3.03 5.01
C GLU A 57 -3.95 -3.06 3.61
N GLU A 58 -3.99 -4.25 3.01
CA GLU A 58 -4.53 -4.44 1.68
C GLU A 58 -6.04 -4.23 1.67
N GLY A 59 -6.55 -3.54 0.65
CA GLY A 59 -7.98 -3.28 0.49
C GLY A 59 -8.55 -2.11 1.30
N GLU A 60 -7.74 -1.49 2.16
CA GLU A 60 -8.13 -0.33 2.96
C GLU A 60 -7.91 1.00 2.21
N ALA A 61 -8.70 2.01 2.59
CA ALA A 61 -8.64 3.35 2.03
C ALA A 61 -7.83 4.31 2.89
N TYR A 62 -6.99 5.12 2.24
CA TYR A 62 -6.09 6.06 2.92
C TYR A 62 -6.34 7.50 2.48
N GLN A 63 -6.36 8.41 3.46
CA GLN A 63 -6.30 9.84 3.20
C GLN A 63 -4.83 10.25 3.09
N MET A 64 -4.44 10.80 1.94
CA MET A 64 -3.13 11.41 1.74
C MET A 64 -3.26 12.93 1.85
N SER A 65 -2.29 13.58 2.49
CA SER A 65 -2.22 15.03 2.72
C SER A 65 -0.92 15.61 2.18
#